data_AF-A0A9E3UA48-F1
#
_entry.id   AF-A0A9E3UA48-F1
#
_cell.length_a   1.000
_cell.length_b   1.000
_cell.length_c   1.000
_cell.angle_alpha   90.00
_cell.angle_beta   90.00
_cell.angle_gamma   90.00
#
_symmetry.space_group_name_H-M   'P 1'
#
loop_
_entity.id
_entity.type
_entity.pdbx_description
1 polymer ?
#
loop_
_entity_poly.entity_id
_entity_poly.type
_entity_poly.pdbx_seq_one_letter_code
_entity_poly.pdbx_strand_id
1 'polypeptide(L)'
;MLRVFCLFVLSVTMLGACGGEVANRWVLRVDRALDASSRARLSEPIDEASYTPQPPADRYEIVVRGDAVEVAPLDGKLGKMTGAREASTTGETRFRLSEGTFAGGVLVVRGDRGEITIYGSGVPIVLSERGALISR
;
A
#
# COMPACT_ATOMS: atom_id res chain seq x y z
N MET A 1 -17.73 -59.97 13.84
CA MET A 1 -16.83 -59.43 14.89
C MET A 1 -16.57 -57.97 14.55
N LEU A 2 -17.19 -57.06 15.31
CA LEU A 2 -17.24 -55.62 15.06
C LEU A 2 -15.95 -54.98 15.59
N ARG A 3 -15.20 -54.23 14.78
CA ARG A 3 -14.11 -53.36 15.26
C ARG A 3 -14.35 -51.94 14.77
N VAL A 4 -14.98 -51.18 15.65
CA VAL A 4 -15.06 -49.73 15.66
C VAL A 4 -13.63 -49.19 15.79
N PHE A 5 -13.16 -48.41 14.82
CA PHE A 5 -11.94 -47.63 14.96
C PHE A 5 -12.30 -46.15 15.04
N CYS A 6 -11.84 -45.57 16.15
CA CYS A 6 -12.12 -44.23 16.63
C CYS A 6 -11.65 -43.16 15.65
N LEU A 7 -12.54 -42.23 15.36
CA LEU A 7 -12.32 -40.99 14.62
C LEU A 7 -11.47 -40.06 15.52
N PHE A 8 -10.17 -39.95 15.26
CA PHE A 8 -9.34 -38.90 15.87
C PHE A 8 -9.49 -37.62 15.07
N VAL A 9 -10.44 -36.77 15.49
CA VAL A 9 -10.53 -35.37 15.07
C VAL A 9 -9.41 -34.62 15.78
N LEU A 10 -8.28 -34.45 15.10
CA LEU A 10 -7.20 -33.59 15.56
C LEU A 10 -7.54 -32.14 15.16
N SER A 11 -8.36 -31.49 15.98
CA SER A 11 -8.53 -30.03 15.93
C SER A 11 -7.22 -29.38 16.35
N VAL A 12 -6.41 -28.97 15.37
CA VAL A 12 -5.25 -28.11 15.62
C VAL A 12 -5.78 -26.69 15.87
N THR A 13 -6.05 -26.40 17.14
CA THR A 13 -6.18 -25.04 17.64
C THR A 13 -4.80 -24.39 17.59
N MET A 14 -4.52 -23.62 16.54
CA MET A 14 -3.38 -22.70 16.51
C MET A 14 -3.62 -21.60 17.55
N LEU A 15 -3.19 -21.86 18.79
CA LEU A 15 -2.93 -20.83 19.79
C LEU A 15 -1.78 -19.94 19.30
N GLY A 16 -2.00 -18.63 19.40
CA GLY A 16 -1.10 -17.60 18.93
C GLY A 16 0.09 -17.30 19.82
N ALA A 17 0.84 -16.31 19.30
CA ALA A 17 1.85 -15.46 19.91
C ALA A 17 3.28 -16.02 20.04
N CYS A 18 4.12 -15.67 19.04
CA CYS A 18 5.28 -14.78 19.21
C CYS A 18 6.19 -14.87 17.97
N GLY A 19 5.66 -14.54 16.79
CA GLY A 19 6.47 -14.03 15.70
C GLY A 19 6.35 -12.51 15.78
N GLY A 20 7.39 -11.82 16.23
CA GLY A 20 7.45 -10.37 16.06
C GLY A 20 7.31 -10.11 14.57
N GLU A 21 6.14 -9.63 14.14
CA GLU A 21 5.91 -9.28 12.76
C GLU A 21 6.92 -8.19 12.40
N VAL A 22 7.92 -8.55 11.60
CA VAL A 22 8.95 -7.61 11.18
C VAL A 22 8.26 -6.56 10.33
N ALA A 23 8.09 -5.38 10.93
CA ALA A 23 7.58 -4.24 10.21
C ALA A 23 8.63 -3.81 9.18
N ASN A 24 8.28 -3.88 7.90
CA ASN A 24 9.11 -3.26 6.88
C ASN A 24 8.83 -1.76 6.88
N ARG A 25 9.90 -0.96 6.96
CA ARG A 25 9.82 0.49 6.99
C ARG A 25 10.56 1.08 5.81
N TRP A 26 9.88 1.93 5.06
CA TRP A 26 10.43 2.63 3.91
C TRP A 26 10.07 4.10 3.94
N VAL A 27 10.88 4.90 3.26
CA VAL A 27 10.50 6.24 2.82
C VAL A 27 10.34 6.24 1.31
N LEU A 28 9.17 6.68 0.83
CA LEU A 28 8.97 6.96 -0.58
C LEU A 28 9.57 8.33 -0.91
N ARG A 29 10.71 8.29 -1.60
CA ARG A 29 11.34 9.45 -2.20
C ARG A 29 10.77 9.66 -3.59
N VAL A 30 9.83 10.58 -3.70
CA VAL A 30 9.11 10.89 -4.94
C VAL A 30 10.06 11.60 -5.90
N ASP A 31 10.15 11.08 -7.12
CA ASP A 31 10.90 11.68 -8.22
C ASP A 31 9.97 12.15 -9.36
N ARG A 32 8.70 11.73 -9.34
CA ARG A 32 7.71 12.03 -10.37
C ARG A 32 6.31 12.12 -9.78
N ALA A 33 5.51 13.05 -10.30
CA ALA A 33 4.12 13.22 -9.89
C ALA A 33 3.23 13.36 -11.13
N LEU A 34 2.01 12.84 -11.04
CA LEU A 34 0.99 13.05 -12.06
C LEU A 34 0.75 14.54 -12.23
N ASP A 35 0.76 15.00 -13.48
CA ASP A 35 0.47 16.40 -13.78
C ASP A 35 -0.93 16.77 -13.28
N ALA A 36 -1.04 17.89 -12.56
CA ALA A 36 -2.31 18.43 -12.09
C ALA A 36 -3.28 18.79 -13.24
N SER A 37 -2.76 18.96 -14.46
CA SER A 37 -3.59 19.14 -15.66
C SER A 37 -4.19 17.83 -16.18
N SER A 38 -3.69 16.68 -15.73
CA SER A 38 -4.17 15.37 -16.15
C SER A 38 -5.57 15.11 -15.59
N ARG A 39 -6.52 14.83 -16.49
CA ARG A 39 -7.91 14.47 -16.13
C ARG A 39 -8.07 12.98 -15.82
N ALA A 40 -7.01 12.30 -15.41
CA ALA A 40 -7.03 10.86 -15.17
C ALA A 40 -8.15 10.49 -14.17
N ARG A 41 -9.02 9.58 -14.61
CA ARG A 41 -10.11 9.04 -13.79
C ARG A 41 -9.70 7.71 -13.18
N LEU A 42 -10.37 7.37 -12.07
CA LEU A 42 -10.12 6.19 -11.24
C LEU A 42 -10.08 4.84 -11.99
N SER A 43 -10.71 4.75 -13.17
CA SER A 43 -10.94 3.50 -13.91
C SER A 43 -9.95 3.22 -15.04
N GLU A 44 -9.06 4.16 -15.37
CA GLU A 44 -8.16 4.03 -16.51
C GLU A 44 -6.70 3.88 -16.05
N PRO A 45 -5.91 2.99 -16.69
CA PRO A 45 -4.48 2.99 -16.50
C PRO A 45 -3.91 4.39 -16.77
N ILE A 46 -3.23 4.96 -15.79
CA ILE A 46 -2.58 6.26 -15.94
C ILE A 46 -1.36 6.07 -16.84
N ASP A 47 -1.33 6.77 -17.97
CA ASP A 47 -0.21 6.72 -18.90
C ASP A 47 1.07 7.25 -18.23
N GLU A 48 2.19 6.57 -18.49
CA GLU A 48 3.51 6.96 -17.97
C GLU A 48 3.87 8.39 -18.41
N ALA A 49 3.47 8.79 -19.61
CA ALA A 49 3.70 10.13 -20.15
C ALA A 49 2.96 11.24 -19.37
N SER A 50 1.98 10.89 -18.53
CA SER A 50 1.25 11.86 -17.69
C SER A 50 2.03 12.26 -16.43
N TYR A 51 3.14 11.58 -16.13
CA TYR A 51 3.98 11.91 -14.98
C TYR A 51 5.04 12.95 -15.35
N THR A 52 5.09 14.00 -14.56
CA THR A 52 6.11 15.05 -14.66
C THR A 52 7.25 14.75 -13.69
N PRO A 53 8.51 14.89 -14.13
CA PRO A 53 9.65 14.89 -13.21
C PRO A 53 9.52 15.99 -12.15
N GLN A 54 9.84 15.64 -10.91
CA GLN A 54 9.88 16.55 -9.77
C GLN A 54 11.28 16.50 -9.14
N PRO A 55 11.74 17.59 -8.48
CA PRO A 55 12.92 17.50 -7.62
C PRO A 55 12.71 16.39 -6.58
N PRO A 56 13.66 15.43 -6.45
CA PRO A 56 13.50 14.31 -5.54
C PRO A 56 13.24 14.76 -4.11
N ALA A 57 12.16 14.27 -3.50
CA ALA A 57 11.78 14.65 -2.15
C ALA A 57 11.26 13.43 -1.38
N ASP A 58 11.75 13.27 -0.15
CA ASP A 58 11.20 12.32 0.82
C ASP A 58 9.80 12.81 1.19
N ARG A 59 8.77 12.07 0.78
CA ARG A 59 7.38 12.52 0.90
C ARG A 59 6.57 11.70 1.88
N TYR A 60 6.76 10.38 1.89
CA TYR A 60 5.95 9.49 2.72
C TYR A 60 6.81 8.50 3.47
N GLU A 61 6.52 8.34 4.75
CA GLU A 61 6.89 7.16 5.51
C GLU A 61 5.86 6.06 5.29
N ILE A 62 6.33 4.85 5.00
CA ILE A 62 5.51 3.66 4.75
C ILE A 62 5.94 2.60 5.76
N VAL A 63 4.97 2.05 6.48
CA VAL A 63 5.16 0.95 7.42
C VAL A 63 4.23 -0.19 7.04
N VAL A 64 4.80 -1.34 6.68
CA VAL A 64 4.03 -2.56 6.37
C VAL A 64 4.20 -3.57 7.48
N ARG A 65 3.09 -4.05 8.04
CA ARG A 65 3.00 -5.10 9.06
C ARG A 65 2.10 -6.20 8.52
N GLY A 66 2.72 -7.17 7.85
CA GLY A 66 2.02 -8.26 7.14
C GLY A 66 1.12 -7.73 6.05
N ASP A 67 -0.18 -7.86 6.26
CA ASP A 67 -1.20 -7.39 5.34
C ASP A 67 -1.66 -5.96 5.64
N ALA A 68 -1.27 -5.36 6.77
CA ALA A 68 -1.58 -3.97 7.07
C ALA A 68 -0.50 -3.02 6.53
N VAL A 69 -0.92 -1.84 6.06
CA VAL A 69 -0.02 -0.74 5.72
C VAL A 69 -0.45 0.56 6.40
N GLU A 70 0.54 1.33 6.80
CA GLU A 70 0.41 2.71 7.23
C GLU A 70 1.26 3.60 6.34
N VAL A 71 0.69 4.71 5.89
CA VAL A 71 1.36 5.72 5.08
C VAL A 71 1.18 7.07 5.73
N ALA A 72 2.28 7.73 6.07
CA ALA A 72 2.29 9.04 6.71
C ALA A 72 3.10 10.03 5.85
N PRO A 73 2.52 11.16 5.40
CA PRO A 73 3.29 12.22 4.78
C PRO A 73 4.27 12.83 5.78
N LEU A 74 5.53 13.01 5.36
CA LEU A 74 6.59 13.56 6.22
C LEU A 74 6.44 15.06 6.48
N ASP A 75 5.72 15.78 5.62
CA ASP A 75 5.44 17.20 5.79
C ASP A 75 4.24 17.49 6.71
N GLY A 76 3.51 16.45 7.12
CA GLY A 76 2.33 16.53 7.97
C GLY A 76 1.13 17.25 7.36
N LYS A 77 1.16 17.60 6.06
CA LYS A 77 0.07 18.36 5.42
C LYS A 77 -1.14 17.52 5.08
N LEU A 78 -0.92 16.23 4.80
CA LEU A 78 -2.00 15.27 4.60
C LEU A 78 -2.15 14.39 5.85
N GLY A 79 -3.37 13.91 6.10
CA GLY A 79 -3.63 12.97 7.17
C GLY A 79 -2.93 11.63 6.91
N LYS A 80 -2.56 10.95 8.00
CA LYS A 80 -2.10 9.57 7.94
C LYS A 80 -3.16 8.68 7.31
N MET A 81 -2.72 7.74 6.47
CA MET A 81 -3.57 6.77 5.81
C MET A 81 -3.21 5.37 6.27
N THR A 82 -4.22 4.52 6.45
CA THR A 82 -4.06 3.10 6.73
C THR A 82 -4.81 2.29 5.70
N GLY A 83 -4.34 1.06 5.50
CA GLY A 83 -4.87 0.19 4.48
C GLY A 83 -4.53 -1.26 4.71
N ALA A 84 -5.05 -2.10 3.81
CA ALA A 84 -4.80 -3.52 3.80
C ALA A 84 -4.30 -3.96 2.42
N ARG A 85 -3.52 -5.04 2.40
CA ARG A 85 -3.06 -5.69 1.18
C ARG A 85 -4.27 -6.18 0.41
N GLU A 86 -4.38 -5.74 -0.84
CA GLU A 86 -5.43 -6.16 -1.76
C GLU A 86 -4.95 -7.32 -2.63
N ALA A 87 -3.71 -7.25 -3.10
CA ALA A 87 -3.13 -8.27 -3.98
C ALA A 87 -1.61 -8.32 -3.81
N SER A 88 -1.02 -9.49 -4.04
CA SER A 88 0.43 -9.64 -4.16
C SER A 88 0.77 -10.63 -5.25
N THR A 89 1.71 -10.25 -6.10
CA THR A 89 2.30 -11.06 -7.17
C THR A 89 3.81 -11.14 -6.98
N THR A 90 4.52 -11.88 -7.85
CA THR A 90 5.98 -12.07 -7.75
C THR A 90 6.80 -10.78 -7.82
N GLY A 91 6.25 -9.67 -8.34
CA GLY A 91 6.97 -8.40 -8.49
C GLY A 91 6.19 -7.16 -8.06
N GLU A 92 4.95 -7.31 -7.61
CA GLU A 92 4.09 -6.20 -7.21
C GLU A 92 3.25 -6.58 -6.00
N THR A 93 3.27 -5.75 -4.97
CA THR A 93 2.31 -5.80 -3.85
C THR A 93 1.47 -4.54 -3.85
N ARG A 94 0.15 -4.72 -3.82
CA ARG A 94 -0.83 -3.63 -3.83
C ARG A 94 -1.57 -3.58 -2.50
N PHE A 95 -1.68 -2.38 -1.95
CA PHE A 95 -2.45 -2.10 -0.75
C PHE A 95 -3.53 -1.09 -1.08
N ARG A 96 -4.75 -1.38 -0.65
CA ARG A 96 -5.87 -0.43 -0.68
C ARG A 96 -5.82 0.41 0.59
N LEU A 97 -5.68 1.72 0.42
CA LEU A 97 -5.77 2.70 1.50
C LEU A 97 -7.24 3.08 1.67
N SER A 98 -7.80 2.86 2.86
CA SER A 98 -9.24 3.02 3.10
C SER A 98 -9.57 3.91 4.28
N GLU A 99 -8.63 4.14 5.21
CA GLU A 99 -8.85 5.01 6.35
C GLU A 99 -7.93 6.23 6.27
N GLY A 100 -8.47 7.41 6.60
CA GLY A 100 -7.76 8.69 6.54
C GLY A 100 -8.69 9.86 6.19
N THR A 101 -8.12 10.99 5.79
CA THR A 101 -8.86 12.23 5.41
C THR A 101 -9.44 12.18 4.00
N PHE A 102 -9.11 11.17 3.20
CA PHE A 102 -9.46 11.07 1.77
C PHE A 102 -10.50 9.98 1.52
N ALA A 103 -11.05 9.93 0.30
CA ALA A 103 -12.00 8.89 -0.11
C ALA A 103 -11.34 7.50 -0.28
N GLY A 104 -10.01 7.45 -0.15
CA GLY A 104 -9.20 6.25 -0.22
C GLY A 104 -7.94 6.50 -1.05
N GLY A 105 -7.26 5.41 -1.37
CA GLY A 105 -6.06 5.43 -2.19
C GLY A 105 -5.55 4.03 -2.49
N VAL A 106 -4.45 3.99 -3.23
CA VAL A 106 -3.71 2.75 -3.50
C VAL A 106 -2.23 3.02 -3.31
N LEU A 107 -1.56 2.13 -2.61
CA LEU A 107 -0.12 2.02 -2.59
C LEU A 107 0.28 0.79 -3.41
N VAL A 108 1.20 0.96 -4.35
CA VAL A 108 1.80 -0.13 -5.10
C VAL A 108 3.30 -0.15 -4.83
N VAL A 109 3.81 -1.31 -4.43
CA VAL A 109 5.22 -1.56 -4.14
C VAL A 109 5.77 -2.54 -5.17
N ARG A 110 6.87 -2.18 -5.84
CA ARG A 110 7.53 -2.95 -6.89
C ARG A 110 9.04 -2.96 -6.65
N GLY A 111 9.53 -3.91 -5.84
CA GLY A 111 10.94 -3.97 -5.45
C GLY A 111 11.38 -2.70 -4.70
N ASP A 112 12.27 -1.93 -5.30
CA ASP A 112 12.80 -0.66 -4.78
C ASP A 112 11.99 0.58 -5.25
N ARG A 113 10.83 0.37 -5.89
CA ARG A 113 9.96 1.44 -6.39
C ARG A 113 8.60 1.43 -5.71
N GLY A 114 8.04 2.62 -5.52
CA GLY A 114 6.73 2.83 -4.93
C GLY A 114 5.89 3.80 -5.75
N GLU A 115 4.60 3.58 -5.72
CA GLU A 115 3.58 4.45 -6.31
C GLU A 115 2.45 4.63 -5.30
N ILE A 116 2.10 5.86 -4.99
CA ILE A 116 0.95 6.20 -4.15
C ILE A 116 -0.04 7.00 -4.97
N THR A 117 -1.31 6.62 -4.91
CA THR A 117 -2.42 7.36 -5.52
C THR A 117 -3.47 7.64 -4.46
N ILE A 118 -3.91 8.88 -4.34
CA ILE A 118 -4.92 9.35 -3.39
C ILE A 118 -6.15 9.83 -4.14
N TYR A 119 -7.32 9.43 -3.67
CA TYR A 119 -8.61 9.72 -4.30
C TYR A 119 -9.42 10.74 -3.51
N GLY A 120 -10.03 11.69 -4.22
CA GLY A 120 -10.90 12.70 -3.64
C GLY A 120 -12.34 12.22 -3.45
N SER A 121 -13.08 12.90 -2.57
CA SER A 121 -14.53 12.70 -2.41
C SER A 121 -15.25 13.11 -3.70
N GLY A 122 -15.66 12.15 -4.53
CA GLY A 122 -16.25 12.38 -5.85
C GLY A 122 -15.53 11.72 -7.04
N VAL A 123 -14.51 10.88 -6.79
CA VAL A 123 -13.87 9.98 -7.78
C VAL A 123 -12.78 10.57 -8.72
N PRO A 124 -12.28 11.82 -8.61
CA PRO A 124 -11.02 12.17 -9.29
C PRO A 124 -9.80 11.73 -8.46
N ILE A 125 -8.72 11.41 -9.17
CA ILE A 125 -7.39 11.32 -8.58
C ILE A 125 -6.99 12.72 -8.12
N VAL A 126 -6.69 12.86 -6.82
CA VAL A 126 -6.22 14.13 -6.24
C VAL A 126 -4.70 14.20 -6.35
N LEU A 127 -4.05 13.06 -6.21
CA LEU A 127 -2.60 12.95 -6.23
C LEU A 127 -2.21 11.55 -6.73
N SER A 128 -1.18 11.49 -7.56
CA SER A 128 -0.48 10.24 -7.84
C SER A 128 1.01 10.52 -7.95
N GLU A 129 1.81 9.88 -7.12
CA GLU A 129 3.24 10.15 -6.97
C GLU A 129 4.02 8.83 -7.02
N ARG A 130 5.18 8.88 -7.66
CA ARG A 130 6.06 7.73 -7.90
C ARG A 130 7.48 8.04 -7.48
N GLY A 131 8.19 7.02 -7.07
CA GLY A 131 9.54 7.21 -6.57
C GLY A 131 10.27 5.95 -6.16
N ALA A 132 11.43 6.15 -5.55
CA ALA A 132 12.22 5.09 -4.95
C ALA A 132 11.77 4.85 -3.50
N LEU A 133 11.73 3.58 -3.09
CA LEU A 133 11.54 3.16 -1.71
C LEU A 133 12.92 3.00 -1.07
N ILE A 134 13.20 3.84 -0.08
CA ILE A 134 14.45 3.83 0.67
C ILE A 134 14.19 3.15 2.00
N SER A 135 14.85 2.02 2.26
CA SER A 135 14.74 1.31 3.55
C SER A 135 15.26 2.18 4.69
N ARG A 136 14.55 2.14 5.83
CA ARG A 136 14.92 2.84 7.06
C ARG A 136 15.26 1.87 8.18
#